data_AF-A0A2S6R9C1-F1
#
_entry.id   AF-A0A2S6R9C1-F1
#
_cell.length_a   1.000
_cell.length_b   1.000
_cell.length_c   1.000
_cell.angle_alpha   90.00
_cell.angle_beta   90.00
_cell.angle_gamma   90.00
#
_symmetry.space_group_name_H-M   'P 1'
#
loop_
_entity.id
_entity.type
_entity.pdbx_description
1 polymer ?
#
loop_
_entity_poly.entity_id
_entity_poly.type
_entity_poly.pdbx_seq_one_letter_code
_entity_poly.pdbx_strand_id
1 'polypeptide(L)'
;SYNYERKLERKLVKKCFETIATLNNKISKNNYHNANEVIKTFLMIKGYGHVKLKNIKSFEIELKQKLEIFEKNSNKKSPKIAAE
;
A
#
# COMPACT_ATOMS: atom_id res chain seq x y z
N SER A 1 -11.30 -9.54 23.94
CA SER A 1 -9.97 -9.86 23.39
C SER A 1 -9.98 -10.56 22.02
N TYR A 2 -10.63 -11.70 21.77
CA TYR A 2 -10.52 -12.37 20.45
C TYR A 2 -11.27 -11.68 19.29
N ASN A 3 -12.48 -11.19 19.55
CA ASN A 3 -13.37 -10.66 18.51
C ASN A 3 -12.84 -9.36 17.86
N TYR A 4 -12.10 -8.54 18.61
CA TYR A 4 -11.52 -7.29 18.11
C TYR A 4 -10.38 -7.56 17.11
N GLU A 5 -9.43 -8.42 17.47
CA GLU A 5 -8.32 -8.78 16.57
C GLU A 5 -8.84 -9.41 15.27
N ARG A 6 -9.85 -10.30 15.34
CA ARG A 6 -10.46 -10.86 14.13
C ARG A 6 -11.17 -9.83 13.26
N LYS A 7 -11.83 -8.83 13.85
CA LYS A 7 -12.41 -7.72 13.08
C LYS A 7 -11.33 -6.90 12.38
N LEU A 8 -10.21 -6.64 13.04
CA LEU A 8 -9.07 -5.95 12.42
C LEU A 8 -8.46 -6.76 11.28
N GLU A 9 -8.24 -8.05 11.46
CA GLU A 9 -7.69 -8.91 10.41
C GLU A 9 -8.59 -8.96 9.17
N ARG A 10 -9.91 -9.07 9.35
CA ARG A 10 -10.86 -8.99 8.22
C ARG A 10 -10.76 -7.65 7.49
N LYS A 11 -10.62 -6.54 8.21
CA LYS A 11 -10.42 -5.22 7.61
C LYS A 11 -9.10 -5.14 6.83
N LEU A 12 -8.02 -5.70 7.38
CA LEU A 12 -6.71 -5.73 6.71
C LEU A 12 -6.74 -6.55 5.42
N VAL A 13 -7.41 -7.71 5.42
CA VAL A 13 -7.60 -8.52 4.21
C VAL A 13 -8.36 -7.73 3.16
N LYS A 14 -9.47 -7.08 3.53
CA LYS A 14 -10.23 -6.23 2.60
C LYS A 14 -9.36 -5.11 2.04
N LYS A 15 -8.60 -4.43 2.90
CA LYS A 15 -7.68 -3.35 2.50
C LYS A 15 -6.61 -3.83 1.54
N CYS A 16 -6.11 -5.06 1.71
CA CYS A 16 -5.15 -5.69 0.80
C CYS A 16 -5.76 -5.85 -0.60
N PHE A 17 -6.95 -6.43 -0.71
CA PHE A 17 -7.63 -6.56 -1.99
C PHE A 17 -7.90 -5.21 -2.67
N GLU A 18 -8.40 -4.22 -1.93
CA GLU A 18 -8.64 -2.87 -2.44
C GLU A 18 -7.34 -2.20 -2.93
N THR A 19 -6.24 -2.41 -2.20
CA THR A 19 -4.93 -1.87 -2.57
C THR A 19 -4.41 -2.54 -3.84
N ILE A 20 -4.48 -3.87 -3.94
CA ILE A 20 -4.05 -4.61 -5.14
C ILE A 20 -4.86 -4.18 -6.36
N ALA A 21 -6.18 -4.05 -6.22
CA ALA A 21 -7.04 -3.56 -7.31
C ALA A 21 -6.65 -2.14 -7.76
N THR A 22 -6.34 -1.25 -6.80
CA THR A 22 -5.89 0.12 -7.09
C THR A 22 -4.57 0.13 -7.84
N LEU A 23 -3.60 -0.67 -7.40
CA LEU A 23 -2.31 -0.80 -8.07
C LEU A 23 -2.48 -1.35 -9.49
N ASN A 24 -3.23 -2.44 -9.67
CA ASN A 24 -3.44 -3.05 -10.99
C ASN A 24 -4.04 -2.07 -12.01
N ASN A 25 -4.93 -1.18 -11.59
CA ASN A 25 -5.56 -0.21 -12.48
C ASN A 25 -4.62 0.94 -12.90
N LYS A 26 -3.53 1.18 -12.17
CA LYS A 26 -2.66 2.36 -12.36
C LYS A 26 -1.19 2.02 -12.58
N ILE A 27 -0.81 0.74 -12.45
CA ILE A 27 0.57 0.31 -12.57
C ILE A 27 1.07 0.51 -14.00
N SER A 28 2.30 0.97 -14.11
CA SER A 28 3.02 1.27 -15.33
C SER A 28 4.51 1.05 -15.11
N LYS A 29 5.31 1.11 -16.17
CA LYS A 29 6.77 0.98 -16.06
C LYS A 29 7.38 2.05 -15.13
N ASN A 30 6.81 3.25 -15.10
CA ASN A 30 7.35 4.40 -14.37
C ASN A 30 7.07 4.35 -12.86
N ASN A 31 6.04 3.62 -12.44
CA ASN A 31 5.62 3.52 -11.03
C ASN A 31 5.69 2.09 -10.49
N TYR A 32 6.19 1.11 -11.26
CA TYR A 32 6.30 -0.29 -10.86
C TYR A 32 7.07 -0.48 -9.56
N HIS A 33 8.20 0.22 -9.40
CA HIS A 33 8.97 0.20 -8.15
C HIS A 33 8.12 0.65 -6.96
N ASN A 34 7.37 1.75 -7.10
CA ASN A 34 6.49 2.25 -6.05
C ASN A 34 5.35 1.30 -5.75
N ALA A 35 4.78 0.64 -6.76
CA ALA A 35 3.75 -0.39 -6.56
C ALA A 35 4.29 -1.57 -5.74
N ASN A 36 5.51 -2.02 -6.04
CA ASN A 36 6.16 -3.08 -5.27
C ASN A 36 6.42 -2.64 -3.82
N GLU A 37 6.86 -1.40 -3.61
CA GLU A 37 7.04 -0.83 -2.27
C GLU A 37 5.72 -0.76 -1.48
N VAL A 38 4.60 -0.43 -2.12
CA VAL A 38 3.27 -0.50 -1.50
C VAL A 38 2.96 -1.94 -1.06
N ILE A 39 3.19 -2.94 -1.90
CA ILE A 39 2.91 -4.36 -1.58
C ILE A 39 3.76 -4.84 -0.39
N LYS A 40 5.04 -4.45 -0.33
CA LYS A 40 5.94 -4.84 0.77
C LYS A 40 5.45 -4.37 2.15
N THR A 41 4.68 -3.29 2.24
CA THR A 41 4.14 -2.81 3.54
C THR A 41 3.29 -3.88 4.23
N PHE A 42 2.60 -4.75 3.49
CA PHE A 42 1.80 -5.83 4.09
C PHE A 42 2.65 -6.86 4.84
N LEU A 43 3.95 -6.97 4.53
CA LEU A 43 4.88 -7.84 5.25
C LEU A 43 5.17 -7.35 6.68
N MET A 44 4.77 -6.13 7.04
CA MET A 44 4.92 -5.58 8.39
C MET A 44 3.90 -6.16 9.37
N ILE A 45 2.77 -6.67 8.88
CA ILE A 45 1.68 -7.19 9.71
C ILE A 45 2.09 -8.58 10.23
N LYS A 46 2.95 -8.61 11.25
CA LYS A 46 3.53 -9.81 11.87
C LYS A 46 3.40 -9.75 13.39
N GLY A 47 3.57 -10.91 14.04
CA GLY A 47 3.53 -11.04 15.50
C GLY A 47 2.14 -11.31 16.07
N TYR A 48 2.01 -11.23 17.40
CA TYR A 48 0.80 -11.59 18.15
C TYR A 48 0.46 -10.53 19.21
N GLY A 49 -0.81 -10.48 19.64
CA GLY A 49 -1.28 -9.60 20.71
C GLY A 49 -0.89 -8.13 20.51
N HIS A 50 -0.31 -7.52 21.55
CA HIS A 50 0.07 -6.11 21.54
C HIS A 50 1.13 -5.75 20.48
N VAL A 51 2.02 -6.69 20.13
CA VAL A 51 3.03 -6.48 19.07
C VAL A 51 2.34 -6.38 17.71
N LYS A 52 1.38 -7.26 17.42
CA LYS A 52 0.58 -7.21 16.19
C LYS A 52 -0.15 -5.87 16.09
N LEU A 53 -0.79 -5.42 17.17
CA LEU A 53 -1.51 -4.13 17.20
C LEU A 53 -0.58 -2.93 16.94
N LYS A 54 0.63 -2.94 17.50
CA LYS A 54 1.64 -1.91 17.20
C LYS A 54 2.04 -1.94 15.73
N ASN A 55 2.32 -3.11 15.19
CA ASN A 55 2.71 -3.28 13.79
C ASN A 55 1.60 -2.87 12.81
N ILE A 56 0.33 -3.12 13.14
CA ILE A 56 -0.81 -2.65 12.34
C ILE A 56 -0.84 -1.12 12.26
N LYS A 57 -0.60 -0.42 13.38
CA LYS A 57 -0.54 1.05 13.38
C LYS A 57 0.60 1.58 12.50
N SER A 58 1.78 0.98 12.59
CA SER A 58 2.92 1.34 11.74
C SER A 58 2.63 1.05 10.26
N PHE A 59 2.02 -0.09 9.96
CA PHE A 59 1.58 -0.47 8.62
C PHE A 59 0.62 0.57 8.03
N GLU A 60 -0.39 1.05 8.77
CA GLU A 60 -1.36 2.01 8.25
C GLU A 60 -0.69 3.33 7.82
N ILE A 61 0.30 3.78 8.61
CA ILE A 61 1.08 4.99 8.31
C ILE A 61 1.93 4.77 7.06
N GLU A 62 2.66 3.66 7.00
CA GLU A 62 3.58 3.38 5.89
C GLU A 62 2.82 3.12 4.59
N LEU A 63 1.73 2.36 4.64
CA LEU A 63 0.86 2.12 3.48
C LEU A 63 0.35 3.44 2.89
N LYS A 64 -0.13 4.37 3.75
CA LYS A 64 -0.62 5.67 3.30
C LYS A 64 0.48 6.45 2.58
N GLN A 65 1.67 6.55 3.17
CA GLN A 65 2.81 7.25 2.58
C GLN A 65 3.22 6.66 1.23
N LYS A 66 3.34 5.33 1.14
CA LYS A 66 3.74 4.64 -0.10
C LYS A 66 2.67 4.79 -1.20
N LEU A 67 1.39 4.76 -0.84
CA LEU A 67 0.29 5.02 -1.79
C LEU A 67 0.33 6.45 -2.33
N GLU A 68 0.56 7.45 -1.48
CA GLU A 68 0.69 8.85 -1.93
C GLU A 68 1.86 9.02 -2.92
N ILE A 69 2.99 8.36 -2.67
CA ILE A 69 4.15 8.35 -3.57
C ILE A 69 3.82 7.65 -4.89
N PHE A 70 3.13 6.52 -4.85
CA PHE A 70 2.68 5.80 -6.04
C PHE A 70 1.74 6.65 -6.90
N GLU A 71 0.74 7.28 -6.30
CA GLU A 71 -0.22 8.14 -7.00
C GLU A 71 0.45 9.37 -7.64
N LYS A 72 1.36 10.04 -6.93
CA LYS A 72 2.13 11.17 -7.48
C LYS A 72 2.95 10.79 -8.71
N ASN A 73 3.56 9.62 -8.71
CA ASN A 73 4.36 9.14 -9.85
C ASN A 73 3.51 8.57 -10.99
N SER A 74 2.24 8.21 -10.72
CA SER A 74 1.29 7.81 -11.76
C SER A 74 0.80 9.00 -12.61
N ASN A 75 0.78 10.21 -12.02
CA ASN A 75 0.30 11.43 -12.67
C ASN A 75 1.37 12.23 -13.42
N LYS A 76 2.65 11.84 -13.34
CA LYS A 76 3.72 12.47 -14.13
C LYS A 76 3.58 12.06 -15.60
N LYS A 77 2.81 12.83 -16.37
CA LYS A 77 2.83 12.76 -17.84
C LYS A 77 4.28 12.94 -18.30
N SER A 78 4.75 12.05 -19.17
CA SER A 78 6.03 12.19 -19.86
C SER A 78 6.15 13.60 -20.46
N PRO A 79 7.29 14.30 -20.31
CA PRO A 79 7.48 15.58 -20.98
C PRO A 79 7.30 15.35 -22.49
N LYS A 80 6.43 16.17 -23.11
CA LYS A 80 6.33 16.20 -24.57
C LYS A 80 7.72 16.58 -25.06
N ILE A 81 8.37 15.67 -25.80
CA ILE A 81 9.60 15.98 -26.51
C ILE A 81 9.22 17.09 -27.48
N ALA A 82 9.66 18.32 -27.19
CA ALA A 82 9.70 19.37 -28.19
C ALA A 82 10.81 18.95 -29.16
N ALA A 83 10.42 18.41 -30.32
CA ALA A 83 11.33 18.25 -31.43
C ALA A 83 11.63 19.65 -32.00
N GLU A 84 12.92 19.94 -32.14
CA GLU A 84 13.48 21.11 -32.82
C GLU A 84 13.01 21.26 -34.27
#